data_AF-A0A9P7NSE4-F1
#
_entry.id   AF-A0A9P7NSE4-F1
#
_cell.length_a   1.000
_cell.length_b   1.000
_cell.length_c   1.000
_cell.angle_alpha   90.00
_cell.angle_beta   90.00
_cell.angle_gamma   90.00
#
_symmetry.space_group_name_H-M   'P 1'
#
loop_
_entity.id
_entity.type
_entity.pdbx_description
1 polymer ?
#
loop_
_entity_poly.entity_id
_entity_poly.type
_entity_poly.pdbx_seq_one_letter_code
_entity_poly.pdbx_strand_id
1 'polypeptide(L)'
;MATEEIAAEEKAPASVFGDAIDTNTFDQILEMDDPDDHEFSHSIVCGFFTQAEETFIKMDTAIEEKDLDQLSELGHFLKGSSATLGLIKVRDGCEKIQRYGKNENLDGSEEPDSDLCLQRIIEAFEVVKVDYKDVETKLNDYYKNKGTAAPAAATTTAPAEGDA
;
A
#
# COMPACT_ATOMS: atom_id res chain seq x y z
N MET A 1 16.33 23.88 -42.64
CA MET A 1 14.97 23.37 -42.42
C MET A 1 15.07 22.43 -41.25
N ALA A 2 14.70 22.94 -40.09
CA ALA A 2 14.71 22.22 -38.83
C ALA A 2 13.31 21.68 -38.58
N THR A 3 13.24 20.40 -38.20
CA THR A 3 12.49 19.89 -37.04
C THR A 3 12.72 18.39 -37.03
N GLU A 4 13.73 17.95 -36.29
CA GLU A 4 13.83 16.56 -35.81
C GLU A 4 12.71 16.38 -34.78
N GLU A 5 11.79 15.48 -35.09
CA GLU A 5 10.76 15.00 -34.19
C GLU A 5 11.45 14.11 -33.14
N ILE A 6 11.69 14.68 -31.97
CA ILE A 6 12.13 13.91 -30.81
C ILE A 6 10.93 13.11 -30.30
N ALA A 7 10.85 11.84 -30.69
CA ALA A 7 10.03 10.87 -29.98
C ALA A 7 10.51 10.85 -28.53
N ALA A 8 9.64 11.31 -27.62
CA ALA A 8 9.88 11.21 -26.19
C ALA A 8 9.90 9.72 -25.84
N GLU A 9 11.10 9.16 -25.69
CA GLU A 9 11.31 7.82 -25.17
C GLU A 9 10.67 7.77 -23.79
N GLU A 10 9.58 7.00 -23.67
CA GLU A 10 8.86 6.79 -22.43
C GLU A 10 9.83 6.16 -21.44
N LYS A 11 10.28 6.94 -20.45
CA LYS A 11 11.25 6.50 -19.46
C LYS A 11 10.66 5.29 -18.74
N ALA A 12 11.29 4.12 -18.91
CA ALA A 12 10.81 2.85 -18.38
C ALA A 12 10.36 2.96 -16.90
N PRO A 13 9.21 2.37 -16.53
CA PRO A 13 8.56 2.54 -15.23
C PRO A 13 9.44 2.09 -14.04
N ALA A 14 10.40 1.20 -14.29
CA ALA A 14 11.37 0.74 -13.29
C ALA A 14 12.21 1.87 -12.67
N SER A 15 12.45 2.96 -13.41
CA SER A 15 13.21 4.11 -12.92
C SER A 15 12.39 5.14 -12.14
N VAL A 16 11.06 4.96 -12.09
CA VAL A 16 10.11 5.89 -11.45
C VAL A 16 9.81 5.44 -10.02
N PHE A 17 9.63 4.14 -9.82
CA PHE A 17 9.19 3.60 -8.54
C PHE A 17 10.31 3.10 -7.62
N GLY A 18 11.50 2.85 -8.17
CA GLY A 18 12.62 2.26 -7.43
C GLY A 18 12.21 0.94 -6.78
N ASP A 19 12.63 0.71 -5.54
CA ASP A 19 12.41 -0.56 -4.83
C ASP A 19 11.04 -0.65 -4.13
N ALA A 20 10.15 0.32 -4.33
CA ALA A 20 8.85 0.38 -3.63
C ALA A 20 7.76 -0.44 -4.32
N ILE A 21 7.82 -0.53 -5.65
CA ILE A 21 6.80 -1.18 -6.48
C ILE A 21 7.51 -2.14 -7.44
N ASP A 22 7.10 -3.40 -7.43
CA ASP A 22 7.46 -4.38 -8.45
C ASP A 22 6.87 -3.95 -9.78
N THR A 23 7.72 -3.36 -10.61
CA THR A 23 7.33 -2.82 -11.89
C THR A 23 6.77 -3.91 -12.80
N ASN A 24 7.27 -5.15 -12.74
CA ASN A 24 6.73 -6.21 -13.60
C ASN A 24 5.28 -6.58 -13.26
N THR A 25 4.92 -6.48 -11.98
CA THR A 25 3.55 -6.73 -11.53
C THR A 25 2.67 -5.52 -11.86
N PHE A 26 3.17 -4.30 -11.63
CA PHE A 26 2.41 -3.09 -11.91
C PHE A 26 2.21 -2.85 -13.41
N ASP A 27 3.18 -3.19 -14.26
CA ASP A 27 3.10 -3.09 -15.71
C ASP A 27 1.95 -3.95 -16.27
N GLN A 28 1.65 -5.10 -15.68
CA GLN A 28 0.49 -5.91 -16.08
C GLN A 28 -0.84 -5.20 -15.84
N ILE A 29 -0.91 -4.32 -14.84
CA ILE A 29 -2.10 -3.49 -14.59
C ILE A 29 -2.15 -2.35 -15.60
N LEU A 30 -1.01 -1.74 -15.91
CA LEU A 30 -0.90 -0.69 -16.93
C LEU A 30 -1.23 -1.22 -18.33
N GLU A 31 -0.91 -2.48 -18.64
CA GLU A 31 -1.27 -3.13 -19.91
C GLU A 31 -2.78 -3.31 -20.09
N MET A 32 -3.58 -3.16 -19.03
CA MET A 32 -5.04 -3.19 -19.09
C MET A 32 -5.66 -1.81 -19.35
N ASP A 33 -4.86 -0.74 -19.31
CA ASP A 33 -5.31 0.61 -19.69
C ASP A 33 -5.51 0.72 -21.21
N ASP A 34 -6.34 1.67 -21.62
CA ASP A 34 -6.41 2.07 -23.02
C ASP A 34 -5.16 2.92 -23.39
N PRO A 35 -4.67 2.90 -24.65
CA PRO A 35 -3.41 3.55 -25.03
C PRO A 35 -3.29 5.04 -24.70
N ASP A 36 -4.41 5.74 -24.53
CA ASP A 36 -4.48 7.18 -24.28
C ASP A 36 -5.15 7.53 -22.93
N ASP A 37 -5.47 6.55 -22.09
CA ASP A 37 -6.16 6.76 -20.81
C ASP A 37 -5.71 5.76 -19.73
N HIS A 38 -5.48 6.27 -18.52
CA HIS A 38 -5.04 5.49 -17.36
C HIS A 38 -6.16 5.23 -16.34
N GLU A 39 -7.43 5.35 -16.72
CA GLU A 39 -8.58 5.23 -15.82
C GLU A 39 -8.63 3.88 -15.08
N PHE A 40 -8.31 2.77 -15.76
CA PHE A 40 -8.39 1.44 -15.15
C PHE A 40 -7.35 1.30 -14.05
N SER A 41 -6.07 1.47 -14.36
CA SER A 41 -4.98 1.37 -13.39
C SER A 41 -5.13 2.37 -12.25
N HIS A 42 -5.58 3.60 -12.56
CA HIS A 42 -5.87 4.64 -11.57
C HIS A 42 -6.98 4.23 -10.61
N SER A 43 -8.06 3.64 -11.11
CA SER A 43 -9.19 3.19 -10.29
C SER A 43 -8.77 2.09 -9.31
N ILE A 44 -7.91 1.16 -9.73
CA ILE A 44 -7.39 0.09 -8.88
C ILE A 44 -6.51 0.69 -7.77
N VAL A 45 -5.64 1.66 -8.10
CA VAL A 45 -4.79 2.34 -7.12
C VAL A 45 -5.62 3.14 -6.12
N CYS A 46 -6.64 3.88 -6.56
CA CYS A 46 -7.56 4.59 -5.67
C CYS A 46 -8.31 3.65 -4.72
N GLY A 47 -8.78 2.52 -5.25
CA GLY A 47 -9.45 1.48 -4.47
C GLY A 47 -8.52 0.91 -3.40
N PHE A 48 -7.26 0.66 -3.74
CA PHE A 48 -6.26 0.21 -2.78
C PHE A 48 -6.00 1.24 -1.67
N PHE A 49 -5.81 2.53 -2.00
CA PHE A 49 -5.56 3.55 -0.97
C PHE A 49 -6.70 3.66 0.03
N THR A 50 -7.94 3.68 -0.46
CA THR A 50 -9.12 3.69 0.41
C THR A 50 -9.14 2.46 1.32
N GLN A 51 -8.89 1.28 0.75
CA GLN A 51 -8.87 0.03 1.51
C GLN A 51 -7.73 0.00 2.55
N ALA A 52 -6.55 0.51 2.20
CA ALA A 52 -5.40 0.56 3.09
C ALA A 52 -5.68 1.46 4.30
N GLU A 53 -6.20 2.68 4.08
CA GLU A 53 -6.52 3.61 5.16
C GLU A 53 -7.62 3.07 6.09
N GLU A 54 -8.69 2.50 5.54
CA GLU A 54 -9.73 1.84 6.34
C GLU A 54 -9.17 0.67 7.15
N THR A 55 -8.23 -0.09 6.58
CA THR A 55 -7.58 -1.20 7.27
C THR A 55 -6.65 -0.71 8.36
N PHE A 56 -5.93 0.39 8.15
CA PHE A 56 -5.05 0.98 9.15
C PHE A 56 -5.82 1.45 10.39
N ILE A 57 -6.97 2.10 10.18
CA ILE A 57 -7.85 2.50 11.30
C ILE A 57 -8.28 1.27 12.11
N LYS A 58 -8.68 0.18 11.45
CA LYS A 58 -9.07 -1.08 12.13
C LYS A 58 -7.88 -1.72 12.85
N MET A 59 -6.68 -1.65 12.29
CA MET A 59 -5.46 -2.16 12.93
C MET A 59 -5.09 -1.35 14.18
N ASP A 60 -5.20 -0.02 14.13
CA ASP A 60 -4.99 0.84 15.31
C ASP A 60 -5.98 0.45 16.44
N THR A 61 -7.27 0.28 16.13
CA THR A 61 -8.27 -0.20 17.11
C THR A 61 -7.91 -1.60 17.65
N ALA A 62 -7.57 -2.55 16.79
CA ALA A 62 -7.23 -3.91 17.21
C ALA A 62 -5.95 -3.95 18.07
N ILE A 63 -5.00 -3.03 17.85
CA ILE A 63 -3.82 -2.86 18.72
C ILE A 63 -4.23 -2.38 20.11
N GLU A 64 -5.13 -1.40 20.21
CA GLU A 64 -5.64 -0.89 21.48
C GLU A 64 -6.38 -1.99 22.27
N GLU A 65 -7.16 -2.81 21.57
CA GLU A 65 -7.89 -3.95 22.13
C GLU A 65 -7.02 -5.18 22.36
N LYS A 66 -5.78 -5.18 21.86
CA LYS A 66 -4.83 -6.30 21.86
C LYS A 66 -5.37 -7.56 21.18
N ASP A 67 -6.18 -7.40 20.14
CA ASP A 67 -6.80 -8.49 19.40
C ASP A 67 -5.84 -9.02 18.31
N LEU A 68 -5.04 -10.02 18.68
CA LEU A 68 -4.06 -10.64 17.78
C LEU A 68 -4.72 -11.38 16.59
N ASP A 69 -5.89 -11.98 16.79
CA ASP A 69 -6.60 -12.70 15.74
C ASP A 69 -7.08 -11.71 14.68
N GLN A 70 -7.71 -10.60 15.10
CA GLN A 70 -8.12 -9.53 14.20
C GLN A 70 -6.92 -8.89 13.50
N LEU A 71 -5.81 -8.65 14.19
CA LEU A 71 -4.57 -8.14 13.57
C LEU A 71 -4.04 -9.09 12.50
N SER A 72 -4.09 -10.40 12.75
CA SER A 72 -3.71 -11.42 11.77
C SER A 72 -4.60 -11.38 10.52
N GLU A 73 -5.91 -11.26 10.69
CA GLU A 73 -6.87 -11.18 9.59
C GLU A 73 -6.68 -9.91 8.75
N LEU A 74 -6.53 -8.75 9.40
CA LEU A 74 -6.27 -7.47 8.74
C LEU A 74 -4.93 -7.49 8.00
N GLY A 75 -3.89 -8.05 8.61
CA GLY A 75 -2.59 -8.24 7.97
C GLY A 75 -2.68 -9.14 6.74
N HIS A 76 -3.41 -10.25 6.82
CA HIS A 76 -3.66 -11.14 5.69
C HIS A 76 -4.37 -10.43 4.53
N PHE A 77 -5.43 -9.68 4.86
CA PHE A 77 -6.25 -8.96 3.90
C PHE A 77 -5.44 -7.93 3.12
N LEU A 78 -4.73 -7.04 3.83
CA LEU A 78 -3.95 -5.98 3.19
C LEU A 78 -2.71 -6.52 2.47
N LYS A 79 -2.13 -7.64 2.93
CA LYS A 79 -1.07 -8.37 2.21
C LYS A 79 -1.54 -8.79 0.82
N GLY A 80 -2.73 -9.40 0.73
CA GLY A 80 -3.29 -9.86 -0.54
C GLY A 80 -3.51 -8.72 -1.51
N SER A 81 -4.08 -7.62 -1.03
CA SER A 81 -4.33 -6.42 -1.84
C SER A 81 -3.03 -5.75 -2.33
N SER A 82 -2.05 -5.63 -1.44
CA SER A 82 -0.72 -5.06 -1.74
C SER A 82 0.03 -5.89 -2.79
N ALA A 83 -0.11 -7.22 -2.76
CA ALA A 83 0.53 -8.11 -3.73
C ALA A 83 0.00 -7.91 -5.15
N THR A 84 -1.30 -7.65 -5.32
CA THR A 84 -1.92 -7.39 -6.63
C THR A 84 -1.30 -6.19 -7.33
N LEU A 85 -0.92 -5.15 -6.59
CA LEU A 85 -0.31 -3.92 -7.11
C LEU A 85 1.24 -3.96 -7.15
N GLY A 86 1.86 -5.07 -6.72
CA GLY A 86 3.31 -5.18 -6.66
C GLY A 86 3.95 -4.38 -5.52
N LEU A 87 3.22 -4.04 -4.45
CA LEU A 87 3.73 -3.21 -3.35
C LEU A 87 4.55 -4.06 -2.36
N ILE A 88 5.76 -4.45 -2.77
CA ILE A 88 6.59 -5.47 -2.09
C ILE A 88 6.73 -5.19 -0.59
N LYS A 89 7.15 -3.97 -0.21
CA LYS A 89 7.45 -3.67 1.19
C LYS A 89 6.21 -3.66 2.07
N VAL A 90 5.11 -3.09 1.56
CA VAL A 90 3.81 -3.09 2.24
C VAL A 90 3.32 -4.52 2.44
N ARG A 91 3.39 -5.35 1.38
CA ARG A 91 3.05 -6.79 1.44
C ARG A 91 3.87 -7.50 2.52
N ASP A 92 5.18 -7.33 2.53
CA ASP A 92 6.07 -8.03 3.45
C ASP A 92 5.85 -7.58 4.90
N GLY A 93 5.62 -6.28 5.12
CA GLY A 93 5.22 -5.76 6.44
C GLY A 93 3.89 -6.33 6.92
N CYS A 94 2.90 -6.43 6.04
CA CYS A 94 1.61 -7.05 6.35
C CYS A 94 1.74 -8.57 6.65
N GLU A 95 2.68 -9.26 6.00
CA GLU A 95 2.99 -10.65 6.36
C GLU A 95 3.54 -10.78 7.77
N LYS A 96 4.42 -9.87 8.22
CA LYS A 96 4.91 -9.86 9.59
C LYS A 96 3.77 -9.70 10.59
N ILE A 97 2.87 -8.74 10.34
CA ILE A 97 1.67 -8.51 11.17
C ILE A 97 0.82 -9.79 11.22
N GLN A 98 0.59 -10.42 10.06
CA GLN A 98 -0.15 -11.67 9.97
C GLN A 98 0.48 -12.78 10.84
N ARG A 99 1.79 -12.99 10.74
CA ARG A 99 2.51 -14.05 11.47
C ARG A 99 2.48 -13.82 12.97
N TYR A 100 2.85 -12.63 13.42
CA TYR A 100 2.83 -12.31 14.84
C TYR A 100 1.42 -12.36 15.43
N GLY A 101 0.39 -11.97 14.66
CA GLY A 101 -1.00 -12.10 15.09
C GLY A 101 -1.44 -13.57 15.27
N LYS A 102 -0.76 -14.52 14.62
CA LYS A 102 -0.96 -15.97 14.83
C LYS A 102 -0.12 -16.55 15.95
N ASN A 103 0.58 -15.72 16.72
CA ASN A 103 1.61 -16.19 17.65
C ASN A 103 2.70 -17.02 16.93
N GLU A 104 3.13 -16.57 15.76
CA GLU A 104 4.22 -17.17 14.98
C GLU A 104 5.39 -16.18 14.80
N ASN A 105 6.60 -16.71 14.83
CA ASN A 105 7.79 -16.04 14.31
C ASN A 105 7.76 -15.98 12.77
N LEU A 106 8.68 -15.19 12.17
CA LEU A 106 8.73 -15.02 10.72
C LEU A 106 9.10 -16.30 9.95
N ASP A 107 9.76 -17.25 10.61
CA ASP A 107 10.05 -18.58 10.06
C ASP A 107 8.88 -19.58 10.21
N GLY A 108 7.77 -19.14 10.81
CA GLY A 108 6.58 -19.95 11.08
C GLY A 108 6.68 -20.82 12.33
N SER A 109 7.74 -20.71 13.14
CA SER A 109 7.78 -21.35 14.46
C SER A 109 6.84 -20.66 15.45
N GLU A 110 6.33 -21.38 16.44
CA GLU A 110 5.47 -20.81 17.48
C GLU A 110 6.22 -19.78 18.34
N GLU A 111 5.53 -18.70 18.69
CA GLU A 111 5.93 -17.65 19.63
C GLU A 111 4.89 -17.57 20.76
N PRO A 112 5.14 -18.21 21.92
CA PRO A 112 4.16 -18.30 22.99
C PRO A 112 3.93 -16.98 23.75
N ASP A 113 4.78 -15.97 23.55
CA ASP A 113 4.64 -14.66 24.19
C ASP A 113 3.77 -13.72 23.33
N SER A 114 2.48 -13.66 23.64
CA SER A 114 1.52 -12.77 22.96
C SER A 114 1.81 -11.28 23.16
N ASP A 115 2.40 -10.87 24.28
CA ASP A 115 2.77 -9.47 24.50
C ASP A 115 3.96 -9.08 23.61
N LEU A 116 4.93 -10.00 23.44
CA LEU A 116 6.03 -9.83 22.48
C LEU A 116 5.52 -9.79 21.03
N CYS A 117 4.58 -10.67 20.66
CA CYS A 117 3.93 -10.64 19.35
C CYS A 117 3.25 -9.29 19.10
N LEU A 118 2.47 -8.79 20.07
CA LEU A 118 1.82 -7.49 19.96
C LEU A 118 2.83 -6.35 19.78
N GLN A 119 3.92 -6.35 20.55
CA GLN A 119 4.98 -5.35 20.40
C GLN A 119 5.57 -5.37 18.98
N ARG A 120 5.87 -6.56 18.45
CA ARG A 120 6.41 -6.73 17.09
C ARG A 120 5.40 -6.33 16.01
N ILE A 121 4.10 -6.54 16.23
CA ILE A 121 3.05 -6.05 15.33
C ILE A 121 3.07 -4.53 15.29
N ILE A 122 3.11 -3.86 16.44
CA ILE A 122 3.16 -2.39 16.51
C ILE A 122 4.38 -1.86 15.74
N GLU A 123 5.56 -2.44 15.96
CA GLU A 123 6.78 -2.07 15.24
C GLU A 123 6.66 -2.30 13.72
N ALA A 124 6.13 -3.45 13.31
CA ALA A 124 5.92 -3.76 11.90
C ALA A 124 4.88 -2.83 11.25
N PHE A 125 3.84 -2.47 11.98
CA PHE A 125 2.75 -1.63 11.49
C PHE A 125 3.20 -0.19 11.24
N GLU A 126 4.05 0.36 12.11
CA GLU A 126 4.67 1.68 11.87
C GLU A 126 5.54 1.66 10.61
N VAL A 127 6.27 0.58 10.36
CA VAL A 127 7.03 0.41 9.10
C VAL A 127 6.10 0.34 7.89
N VAL A 128 4.98 -0.41 7.99
CA VAL A 128 3.97 -0.48 6.92
C VAL A 128 3.38 0.89 6.59
N LYS A 129 3.08 1.72 7.59
CA LYS A 129 2.59 3.10 7.37
C LYS A 129 3.61 3.95 6.60
N VAL A 130 4.90 3.83 6.91
CA VAL A 130 5.98 4.52 6.20
C VAL A 130 6.12 4.04 4.77
N ASP A 131 6.18 2.72 4.56
CA ASP A 131 6.29 2.12 3.22
C ASP A 131 5.07 2.45 2.35
N TYR A 132 3.87 2.47 2.94
CA TYR A 132 2.66 2.92 2.27
C TYR A 132 2.76 4.37 1.79
N LYS A 133 3.26 5.29 2.61
CA LYS A 133 3.40 6.70 2.23
C LYS A 133 4.44 6.93 1.12
N ASP A 134 5.50 6.12 1.07
CA ASP A 134 6.44 6.13 -0.07
C ASP A 134 5.74 5.71 -1.38
N VAL A 135 4.97 4.61 -1.33
CA VAL A 135 4.18 4.12 -2.48
C VAL A 135 3.14 5.16 -2.91
N GLU A 136 2.38 5.71 -1.97
CA GLU A 136 1.34 6.71 -2.23
C GLU A 136 1.91 7.94 -2.93
N THR A 137 3.06 8.43 -2.46
CA THR A 137 3.73 9.59 -3.06
C THR A 137 4.12 9.30 -4.52
N LYS A 138 4.76 8.15 -4.76
CA LYS A 138 5.25 7.77 -6.09
C LYS A 138 4.13 7.53 -7.10
N LEU A 139 3.06 6.85 -6.70
CA LEU A 139 1.89 6.64 -7.55
C LEU A 139 1.16 7.95 -7.83
N ASN A 140 1.04 8.83 -6.82
CA ASN A 140 0.46 10.16 -7.03
C ASN A 140 1.24 10.99 -8.03
N ASP A 141 2.58 10.99 -7.94
CA ASP A 141 3.43 11.71 -8.87
C ASP A 141 3.39 11.08 -10.27
N TYR A 142 3.30 9.76 -10.38
CA TYR A 142 3.12 9.06 -11.65
C TYR A 142 1.86 9.52 -12.40
N TYR A 143 0.68 9.44 -11.77
CA TYR A 143 -0.58 9.80 -12.43
C TYR A 143 -0.69 11.30 -12.71
N LYS A 144 -0.22 12.17 -11.79
CA LYS A 144 -0.13 13.62 -12.06
C LYS A 144 0.69 13.93 -13.31
N ASN A 145 1.83 13.26 -13.49
CA ASN A 145 2.70 13.46 -14.66
C ASN A 145 2.07 12.94 -15.97
N LYS A 146 1.12 12.00 -15.87
CA LYS A 146 0.32 11.49 -17.00
C LYS A 146 -0.93 12.32 -17.30
N GLY A 147 -1.16 13.42 -16.56
CA GLY A 147 -2.33 14.28 -16.75
C GLY A 147 -3.62 13.74 -16.12
N THR A 148 -3.56 12.61 -15.43
CA THR A 148 -4.64 12.10 -14.60
C THR A 148 -4.60 12.76 -13.22
N ALA A 149 -5.77 12.91 -12.60
CA ALA A 149 -5.85 13.42 -11.24
C ALA A 149 -5.07 12.49 -10.31
N ALA A 150 -4.40 13.05 -9.29
CA ALA A 150 -3.71 12.23 -8.30
C ALA A 150 -4.71 11.26 -7.64
N PRO A 151 -4.41 9.96 -7.53
CA PRO A 151 -5.18 9.06 -6.68
C PRO A 151 -5.08 9.52 -5.21
N ALA A 152 -5.93 10.46 -4.82
CA ALA A 152 -6.02 10.90 -3.44
C ALA A 152 -6.77 9.83 -2.65
N ALA A 153 -6.14 9.31 -1.59
CA ALA A 153 -6.88 8.60 -0.56
C ALA A 153 -7.91 9.58 0.02
N ALA A 154 -9.14 9.11 0.21
CA ALA A 154 -10.24 9.98 0.64
C ALA A 154 -9.87 10.60 1.99
N THR A 155 -9.48 11.88 1.97
CA THR A 155 -9.15 12.68 3.15
C THR A 155 -10.20 12.40 4.22
N THR A 156 -9.82 11.66 5.25
CA THR A 156 -10.65 11.53 6.45
C THR A 156 -10.67 12.90 7.08
N THR A 157 -11.67 13.69 6.72
CA THR A 157 -12.02 14.91 7.42
C THR A 157 -12.47 14.42 8.79
N ALA A 158 -11.61 14.58 9.80
CA ALA A 158 -12.00 14.42 11.19
C ALA A 158 -13.33 15.18 11.41
N PRO A 159 -14.35 14.58 12.05
CA PRO A 159 -15.51 15.36 12.43
C PRO A 159 -14.99 16.48 13.35
N ALA A 160 -15.32 17.71 13.01
CA ALA A 160 -15.14 18.83 13.91
C ALA A 160 -15.77 18.45 15.25
N GLU A 161 -14.95 18.39 16.30
CA GLU A 161 -15.42 18.26 17.67
C GLU A 161 -16.47 19.36 17.89
N GLY A 162 -17.69 18.91 18.15
CA GLY A 162 -18.83 19.76 18.43
C GLY A 162 -18.59 20.53 19.72
N ASP A 163 -18.67 21.85 19.59
CA ASP A 163 -18.91 22.81 20.65
C ASP A 163 -20.20 22.46 21.42
N ALA A 164 -20.13 22.62 22.74
CA ALA A 164 -21.19 22.60 23.77
C ALA A 164 -21.52 21.29 24.53
#